data_AF-A0A9E3X1D4-F1
#
_entry.id   AF-A0A9E3X1D4-F1
#
_cell.length_a   1.000
_cell.length_b   1.000
_cell.length_c   1.000
_cell.angle_alpha   90.00
_cell.angle_beta   90.00
_cell.angle_gamma   90.00
#
_symmetry.space_group_name_H-M   'P 1'
#
loop_
_entity.id
_entity.type
_entity.pdbx_description
1 polymer ?
#
loop_
_entity_poly.entity_id
_entity_poly.type
_entity_poly.pdbx_seq_one_letter_code
_entity_poly.pdbx_strand_id
1 'polypeptide(L)'
;MVKLEYLKSLPVFQGLADEEVDSLAAGFISNQYKNGDEVFETGDRSEALYLIEHGFIRLQMDGKHTLATLGPGSLLGDEPFFRGTTQEITALAASDVTLLELLDRKLREIFLQHPDIGIKLSRNFGMLLVQMDDYLVERLGKIHELSTLPRHTLQAIARQLQPRIVRAQTPIHRGGEMPSALFIVEHGVFELRPDPYIPGQETQNYGEGSIIGAMALLTNKPYNETAVAAEDSLLWVLSEESFQSINSTNPGLRRSLGRNVRAKLGKADQSQAVLRLSQMPLFAEVPPQSLQAIAQRMVLQHFPAGERVYRIGEAGDAIYFLENGEIELTEENSNGVVVEKARVGAGGFFGEMSLLTGVIRTEDATATRNTNLWILYKADLDDLTVQHPAIGKALSQGLATRLSEPEPQEDDLARFREFGILADLSPADLRQITRYLRPMRYRAGETLYEIDSPADALYFLENGQAYVQSYDGNSWMIGPGDTFGERAILSGEPHSSTVVADSDVDVWMLEKSDFDVVVTRYPSVALNITRMFSRRMSNQYAMVPSAQPARYDDAQYEQQRG
;
A
#
# COMPACT_ATOMS: atom_id res chain seq x y z
N MET A 1 -52.72 -11.56 -33.32
CA MET A 1 -52.88 -12.50 -32.19
C MET A 1 -51.53 -12.91 -31.60
N VAL A 2 -50.58 -13.43 -32.38
CA VAL A 2 -49.26 -13.89 -31.88
C VAL A 2 -48.46 -12.80 -31.13
N LYS A 3 -48.45 -11.55 -31.64
CA LYS A 3 -47.80 -10.39 -31.01
C LYS A 3 -48.27 -10.05 -29.59
N LEU A 4 -49.57 -10.25 -29.32
CA LEU A 4 -50.21 -9.92 -28.03
C LEU A 4 -49.84 -10.93 -26.94
N GLU A 5 -49.72 -12.21 -27.30
CA GLU A 5 -49.32 -13.26 -26.35
C GLU A 5 -47.86 -13.08 -25.90
N TYR A 6 -46.95 -12.75 -26.82
CA TYR A 6 -45.56 -12.49 -26.46
C TYR A 6 -45.42 -11.28 -25.54
N LEU A 7 -46.09 -10.16 -25.85
CA LEU A 7 -46.02 -8.97 -24.99
C LEU A 7 -46.52 -9.26 -23.57
N LYS A 8 -47.63 -9.99 -23.40
CA LYS A 8 -48.13 -10.36 -22.07
C LYS A 8 -47.20 -11.29 -21.28
N SER A 9 -46.38 -12.08 -21.98
CA SER A 9 -45.45 -13.03 -21.34
C SER A 9 -44.19 -12.36 -20.78
N LEU A 10 -43.85 -11.17 -21.27
CA LEU A 10 -42.62 -10.47 -20.92
C LEU A 10 -42.75 -9.77 -19.56
N PRO A 11 -41.80 -9.96 -18.62
CA PRO A 11 -41.85 -9.37 -17.27
C PRO A 11 -42.09 -7.86 -17.24
N VAL A 12 -41.47 -7.12 -18.17
CA VAL A 12 -41.57 -5.65 -18.22
C VAL A 12 -42.99 -5.16 -18.57
N PHE A 13 -43.78 -5.97 -19.29
CA PHE A 13 -45.15 -5.68 -19.72
C PHE A 13 -46.22 -6.38 -18.87
N GLN A 14 -45.85 -7.08 -17.80
CA GLN A 14 -46.82 -7.76 -16.93
C GLN A 14 -47.80 -6.77 -16.28
N GLY A 15 -49.06 -7.18 -16.15
CA GLY A 15 -50.10 -6.37 -15.51
C GLY A 15 -50.66 -5.21 -16.35
N LEU A 16 -50.25 -5.10 -17.62
CA LEU A 16 -50.96 -4.30 -18.60
C LEU A 16 -52.31 -4.98 -18.93
N ALA A 17 -53.38 -4.18 -18.98
CA ALA A 17 -54.69 -4.62 -19.44
C ALA A 17 -54.67 -4.87 -20.96
N ASP A 18 -55.62 -5.66 -21.47
CA ASP A 18 -55.65 -6.05 -22.88
C ASP A 18 -55.64 -4.83 -23.83
N GLU A 19 -56.43 -3.79 -23.52
CA GLU A 19 -56.46 -2.53 -24.29
C GLU A 19 -55.12 -1.78 -24.26
N GLU A 20 -54.38 -1.85 -23.16
CA GLU A 20 -53.06 -1.23 -23.02
C GLU A 20 -52.00 -1.99 -23.82
N VAL A 21 -52.06 -3.33 -23.80
CA VAL A 21 -51.20 -4.16 -24.63
C VAL A 21 -51.51 -3.95 -26.10
N ASP A 22 -52.79 -3.76 -26.47
CA ASP A 22 -53.20 -3.43 -27.83
C ASP A 22 -52.61 -2.08 -28.29
N SER A 23 -52.71 -1.04 -27.47
CA SER A 23 -52.10 0.27 -27.74
C SER A 23 -50.58 0.18 -27.89
N LEU A 24 -49.91 -0.60 -27.04
CA LEU A 24 -48.46 -0.83 -27.14
C LEU A 24 -48.10 -1.63 -28.41
N ALA A 25 -48.84 -2.71 -28.67
CA ALA A 25 -48.66 -3.57 -29.84
C ALA A 25 -48.86 -2.82 -31.16
N ALA A 26 -49.74 -1.82 -31.19
CA ALA A 26 -49.95 -0.95 -32.35
C ALA A 26 -48.74 -0.05 -32.66
N GLY A 27 -47.90 0.25 -31.67
CA GLY A 27 -46.69 1.05 -31.84
C GLY A 27 -45.51 0.30 -32.48
N PHE A 28 -45.52 -1.03 -32.39
CA PHE A 28 -44.47 -1.88 -32.93
C PHE A 28 -44.60 -2.04 -34.45
N ILE A 29 -43.53 -1.80 -35.19
CA ILE A 29 -43.41 -2.06 -36.63
C ILE A 29 -42.68 -3.38 -36.86
N SER A 30 -43.06 -4.13 -37.90
CA SER A 30 -42.40 -5.40 -38.24
C SER A 30 -41.31 -5.14 -39.29
N ASN A 31 -40.09 -5.52 -38.97
CA ASN A 31 -38.91 -5.39 -39.82
C ASN A 31 -38.28 -6.77 -40.05
N GLN A 32 -37.82 -7.01 -41.27
CA GLN A 32 -37.17 -8.27 -41.65
C GLN A 32 -35.69 -8.03 -41.90
N TYR A 33 -34.87 -8.93 -41.36
CA TYR A 33 -33.43 -8.93 -41.54
C TYR A 33 -33.01 -10.30 -42.07
N LYS A 34 -32.06 -10.31 -43.00
CA LYS A 34 -31.45 -11.51 -43.57
C LYS A 34 -30.37 -12.04 -42.66
N ASN A 35 -30.10 -13.33 -42.76
CA ASN A 35 -28.97 -13.94 -42.05
C ASN A 35 -27.67 -13.15 -42.32
N GLY A 36 -27.01 -12.69 -41.27
CA GLY A 36 -25.81 -11.87 -41.30
C GLY A 36 -26.05 -10.37 -41.21
N ASP A 37 -27.29 -9.89 -41.37
CA ASP A 37 -27.62 -8.47 -41.22
C ASP A 37 -27.40 -8.02 -39.77
N GLU A 38 -26.94 -6.79 -39.61
CA GLU A 38 -26.80 -6.13 -38.31
C GLU A 38 -28.08 -5.40 -37.94
N VAL A 39 -28.53 -5.60 -36.70
CA VAL A 39 -29.70 -4.92 -36.13
C VAL A 39 -29.26 -3.63 -35.44
N PHE A 40 -28.17 -3.68 -34.67
CA PHE A 40 -27.47 -2.53 -34.08
C PHE A 40 -26.04 -2.91 -33.70
N GLU A 41 -25.15 -1.92 -33.58
CA GLU A 41 -23.75 -2.07 -33.20
C GLU A 41 -23.48 -1.54 -31.78
N THR A 42 -22.41 -2.05 -31.16
CA THR A 42 -21.86 -1.48 -29.92
C THR A 42 -21.51 0.00 -30.12
N GLY A 43 -21.98 0.85 -29.21
CA GLY A 43 -21.81 2.30 -29.28
C GLY A 43 -22.96 3.05 -29.94
N ASP A 44 -23.86 2.35 -30.65
CA ASP A 44 -25.06 2.97 -31.20
C ASP A 44 -25.94 3.56 -30.09
N ARG A 45 -26.65 4.65 -30.39
CA ARG A 45 -27.68 5.14 -29.48
C ARG A 45 -28.83 4.13 -29.42
N SER A 46 -29.26 3.77 -28.22
CA SER A 46 -30.44 2.93 -28.05
C SER A 46 -31.70 3.74 -28.31
N GLU A 47 -32.29 3.59 -29.49
CA GLU A 47 -33.48 4.34 -29.93
C GLU A 47 -34.74 3.47 -30.08
N ALA A 48 -34.64 2.15 -29.86
CA ALA A 48 -35.76 1.23 -30.01
C ALA A 48 -35.66 -0.01 -29.12
N LEU A 49 -36.83 -0.57 -28.80
CA LEU A 49 -37.00 -1.92 -28.25
C LEU A 49 -37.28 -2.89 -29.39
N TYR A 50 -36.64 -4.05 -29.39
CA TYR A 50 -36.91 -5.09 -30.39
C TYR A 50 -37.42 -6.37 -29.71
N LEU A 51 -38.48 -6.94 -30.26
CA LEU A 51 -39.03 -8.23 -29.88
C LEU A 51 -38.85 -9.21 -31.04
N ILE A 52 -38.21 -10.34 -30.79
CA ILE A 52 -38.01 -11.38 -31.80
C ILE A 52 -39.34 -12.10 -32.05
N GLU A 53 -39.88 -11.98 -33.27
CA GLU A 53 -41.10 -12.69 -33.66
C GLU A 53 -40.78 -14.04 -34.30
N HIS A 54 -39.79 -14.07 -35.20
CA HIS A 54 -39.31 -15.28 -35.87
C HIS A 54 -37.82 -15.20 -36.13
N GLY A 55 -37.13 -16.34 -36.14
CA GLY A 55 -35.68 -16.43 -36.38
C GLY A 55 -34.85 -16.27 -35.11
N PHE A 56 -33.54 -16.10 -35.27
CA PHE A 56 -32.58 -16.02 -34.17
C PHE A 56 -31.66 -14.82 -34.31
N ILE A 57 -31.41 -14.12 -33.21
CA ILE A 57 -30.42 -13.04 -33.11
C ILE A 57 -29.23 -13.53 -32.30
N ARG A 58 -28.03 -13.25 -32.80
CA ARG A 58 -26.76 -13.48 -32.14
C ARG A 58 -26.27 -12.17 -31.54
N LEU A 59 -26.15 -12.12 -30.23
CA LEU A 59 -25.56 -10.98 -29.52
C LEU A 59 -24.05 -11.15 -29.44
N GLN A 60 -23.28 -10.12 -29.78
CA GLN A 60 -21.82 -10.13 -29.80
C GLN A 60 -21.22 -8.95 -29.04
N MET A 61 -20.13 -9.19 -28.31
CA MET A 61 -19.26 -8.15 -27.76
C MET A 61 -18.04 -7.98 -28.68
N ASP A 62 -17.62 -6.74 -28.92
CA ASP A 62 -16.46 -6.37 -29.75
C ASP A 62 -16.49 -6.93 -31.18
N GLY A 63 -17.69 -7.14 -31.75
CA GLY A 63 -17.91 -7.66 -33.12
C GLY A 63 -17.39 -9.08 -33.40
N LYS A 64 -16.92 -9.80 -32.37
CA LYS A 64 -16.30 -11.14 -32.52
C LYS A 64 -16.83 -12.15 -31.50
N HIS A 65 -17.24 -11.71 -30.31
CA HIS A 65 -17.56 -12.61 -29.21
C HIS A 65 -19.06 -12.80 -29.02
N THR A 66 -19.66 -13.89 -29.52
CA THR A 66 -21.07 -14.19 -29.21
C THR A 66 -21.29 -14.46 -27.73
N LEU A 67 -22.11 -13.63 -27.12
CA LEU A 67 -22.57 -13.71 -25.74
C LEU A 67 -23.75 -14.68 -25.62
N ALA A 68 -24.72 -14.56 -26.53
CA ALA A 68 -25.93 -15.36 -26.52
C ALA A 68 -26.55 -15.45 -27.93
N THR A 69 -27.40 -16.46 -28.14
CA THR A 69 -28.31 -16.51 -29.29
C THR A 69 -29.74 -16.51 -28.76
N LEU A 70 -30.52 -15.51 -29.15
CA LEU A 70 -31.88 -15.28 -28.68
C LEU A 70 -32.87 -15.66 -29.77
N GLY A 71 -34.00 -16.24 -29.36
CA GLY A 71 -35.06 -16.71 -30.25
C GLY A 71 -36.40 -16.01 -30.01
N PRO A 72 -37.48 -16.49 -30.67
CA PRO A 72 -38.80 -15.88 -30.59
C PRO A 72 -39.30 -15.66 -29.15
N GLY A 73 -39.88 -14.49 -28.91
CA GLY A 73 -40.36 -14.06 -27.59
C GLY A 73 -39.32 -13.32 -26.74
N SER A 74 -38.06 -13.21 -27.17
CA SER A 74 -37.03 -12.46 -26.43
C SER A 74 -37.05 -10.98 -26.77
N LEU A 75 -36.77 -10.12 -25.78
CA LEU A 75 -36.49 -8.70 -25.98
C LEU A 75 -34.99 -8.46 -26.25
N LEU A 76 -34.71 -7.41 -27.01
CA LEU A 76 -33.37 -6.92 -27.32
C LEU A 76 -33.32 -5.41 -27.10
N GLY A 77 -32.17 -4.94 -26.60
CA GLY A 77 -31.90 -3.51 -26.41
C GLY A 77 -32.70 -2.87 -25.27
N ASP A 78 -33.39 -3.67 -24.45
CA ASP A 78 -34.29 -3.20 -23.39
C ASP A 78 -33.57 -2.46 -22.27
N GLU A 79 -32.46 -2.99 -21.77
CA GLU A 79 -31.68 -2.30 -20.74
C GLU A 79 -31.17 -0.91 -21.18
N PRO A 80 -30.39 -0.77 -22.27
CA PRO A 80 -29.89 0.55 -22.67
C PRO A 80 -31.02 1.48 -23.11
N PHE A 81 -32.13 0.95 -23.64
CA PHE A 81 -33.32 1.74 -23.98
C PHE A 81 -33.96 2.36 -22.74
N PHE A 82 -34.24 1.56 -21.69
CA PHE A 82 -34.89 2.07 -20.48
C PHE A 82 -33.97 2.95 -19.62
N ARG A 83 -32.65 2.73 -19.69
CA ARG A 83 -31.66 3.59 -19.00
C ARG A 83 -31.26 4.84 -19.80
N GLY A 84 -31.57 4.90 -21.09
CA GLY A 84 -31.14 5.99 -21.98
C GLY A 84 -29.64 6.00 -22.26
N THR A 85 -29.02 4.81 -22.35
CA THR A 85 -27.58 4.64 -22.65
C THR A 85 -27.38 4.13 -24.08
N THR A 86 -26.12 4.02 -24.52
CA THR A 86 -25.76 3.41 -25.80
C THR A 86 -25.77 1.88 -25.72
N GLN A 87 -25.85 1.22 -26.87
CA GLN A 87 -25.71 -0.24 -26.96
C GLN A 87 -24.32 -0.66 -26.50
N GLU A 88 -24.25 -1.65 -25.62
CA GLU A 88 -22.98 -2.21 -25.11
C GLU A 88 -22.54 -3.45 -25.90
N ILE A 89 -23.40 -3.93 -26.79
CA ILE A 89 -23.23 -5.16 -27.57
C ILE A 89 -23.79 -4.95 -28.99
N THR A 90 -23.28 -5.72 -29.95
CA THR A 90 -23.76 -5.78 -31.34
C THR A 90 -24.78 -6.91 -31.50
N ALA A 91 -25.88 -6.69 -32.19
CA ALA A 91 -26.89 -7.69 -32.48
C ALA A 91 -26.90 -8.05 -33.97
N LEU A 92 -26.63 -9.32 -34.30
CA LEU A 92 -26.60 -9.82 -35.68
C LEU A 92 -27.70 -10.87 -35.91
N ALA A 93 -28.34 -10.84 -37.06
CA ALA A 93 -29.26 -11.89 -37.48
C ALA A 93 -28.49 -13.21 -37.71
N ALA A 94 -28.79 -14.25 -36.93
CA ALA A 94 -28.19 -15.59 -37.06
C ALA A 94 -28.95 -16.49 -38.06
N SER A 95 -30.16 -16.06 -38.42
CA SER A 95 -31.01 -16.61 -39.48
C SER A 95 -31.76 -15.43 -40.12
N ASP A 96 -32.53 -15.69 -41.18
CA ASP A 96 -33.59 -14.73 -41.54
C ASP A 96 -34.49 -14.55 -40.31
N VAL A 97 -34.69 -13.30 -39.91
CA VAL A 97 -35.34 -12.93 -38.65
C VAL A 97 -36.37 -11.84 -38.90
N THR A 98 -37.47 -11.91 -38.17
CA THR A 98 -38.51 -10.88 -38.13
C THR A 98 -38.52 -10.28 -36.73
N LEU A 99 -38.23 -8.99 -36.65
CA LEU A 99 -38.23 -8.23 -35.41
C LEU A 99 -39.43 -7.28 -35.40
N LEU A 100 -40.09 -7.23 -34.26
CA LEU A 100 -41.04 -6.18 -33.94
C LEU A 100 -40.27 -5.08 -33.23
N GLU A 101 -40.17 -3.92 -33.86
CA GLU A 101 -39.43 -2.76 -33.36
C GLU A 101 -40.38 -1.68 -32.83
N LEU A 102 -40.14 -1.20 -31.60
CA LEU A 102 -40.85 -0.09 -30.99
C LEU A 102 -39.87 1.06 -30.74
N LEU A 103 -39.96 2.07 -31.59
CA LEU A 103 -39.13 3.27 -31.48
C LEU A 103 -39.44 4.07 -30.22
N ASP A 104 -38.42 4.65 -29.61
CA ASP A 104 -38.51 5.49 -28.40
C ASP A 104 -39.48 6.66 -28.58
N ARG A 105 -39.43 7.33 -29.74
CA ARG A 105 -40.41 8.38 -30.10
C ARG A 105 -41.86 7.88 -30.07
N LYS A 106 -42.10 6.64 -30.52
CA LYS A 106 -43.45 6.08 -30.60
C LYS A 106 -43.93 5.63 -29.22
N LEU A 107 -43.04 5.08 -28.41
CA LEU A 107 -43.34 4.77 -27.01
C LEU A 107 -43.67 6.05 -26.22
N ARG A 108 -42.94 7.15 -26.44
CA ARG A 108 -43.27 8.45 -25.84
C ARG A 108 -44.66 8.95 -26.25
N GLU A 109 -45.03 8.83 -27.52
CA GLU A 109 -46.39 9.15 -27.97
C GLU A 109 -47.45 8.30 -27.24
N ILE A 110 -47.19 7.00 -27.09
CA ILE A 110 -48.07 6.07 -26.37
C ILE A 110 -48.18 6.49 -24.90
N PHE A 111 -47.08 6.89 -24.24
CA PHE A 111 -47.13 7.37 -22.85
C PHE A 111 -47.90 8.68 -22.70
N LEU A 112 -47.83 9.58 -23.67
CA LEU A 112 -48.61 10.81 -23.65
C LEU A 112 -50.11 10.53 -23.82
N GLN A 113 -50.48 9.51 -24.59
CA GLN A 113 -51.87 9.11 -24.82
C GLN A 113 -52.41 8.22 -23.69
N HIS A 114 -51.56 7.37 -23.12
CA HIS A 114 -51.87 6.39 -22.09
C HIS A 114 -50.80 6.42 -20.97
N PRO A 115 -50.85 7.41 -20.07
CA PRO A 115 -49.84 7.57 -19.00
C PRO A 115 -49.70 6.35 -18.08
N ASP A 116 -50.80 5.61 -17.86
CA ASP A 116 -50.82 4.41 -17.03
C ASP A 116 -49.87 3.31 -17.54
N ILE A 117 -49.69 3.21 -18.85
CA ILE A 117 -48.74 2.28 -19.47
C ILE A 117 -47.32 2.63 -19.06
N GLY A 118 -46.96 3.91 -19.11
CA GLY A 118 -45.64 4.41 -18.69
C GLY A 118 -45.38 4.18 -17.20
N ILE A 119 -46.38 4.40 -16.34
CA ILE A 119 -46.28 4.16 -14.89
C ILE A 119 -46.09 2.66 -14.61
N LYS A 120 -46.87 1.79 -15.25
CA LYS A 120 -46.76 0.33 -15.08
C LYS A 120 -45.41 -0.20 -15.57
N LEU A 121 -44.95 0.25 -16.74
CA LEU A 121 -43.63 -0.10 -17.27
C LEU A 121 -42.49 0.35 -16.34
N SER A 122 -42.53 1.62 -15.90
CA SER A 122 -41.57 2.16 -14.94
C SER A 122 -41.57 1.37 -13.63
N ARG A 123 -42.76 1.00 -13.12
CA ARG A 123 -42.90 0.17 -11.92
C ARG A 123 -42.34 -1.23 -12.12
N ASN A 124 -42.66 -1.92 -13.21
CA ASN A 124 -42.20 -3.28 -13.48
C ASN A 124 -40.67 -3.31 -13.67
N PHE A 125 -40.12 -2.39 -14.46
CA PHE A 125 -38.69 -2.26 -14.64
C PHE A 125 -37.99 -1.88 -13.33
N GLY A 126 -38.55 -0.93 -12.57
CA GLY A 126 -38.06 -0.57 -11.25
C GLY A 126 -38.08 -1.75 -10.27
N MET A 127 -39.13 -2.58 -10.28
CA MET A 127 -39.20 -3.80 -9.48
C MET A 127 -38.14 -4.82 -9.87
N LEU A 128 -37.88 -5.01 -11.17
CA LEU A 128 -36.82 -5.90 -11.65
C LEU A 128 -35.43 -5.41 -11.23
N LEU A 129 -35.17 -4.10 -11.29
CA LEU A 129 -33.93 -3.50 -10.80
C LEU A 129 -33.76 -3.71 -9.29
N VAL A 130 -34.82 -3.50 -8.50
CA VAL A 130 -34.80 -3.73 -7.05
C VAL A 130 -34.56 -5.21 -6.73
N GLN A 131 -35.19 -6.13 -7.46
CA GLN A 131 -34.99 -7.57 -7.29
C GLN A 131 -33.54 -7.98 -7.63
N MET A 132 -32.96 -7.40 -8.68
CA MET A 132 -31.56 -7.62 -9.05
C MET A 132 -30.60 -7.05 -7.99
N ASP A 133 -30.85 -5.82 -7.51
CA ASP A 133 -30.07 -5.21 -6.43
C ASP A 133 -30.11 -6.08 -5.16
N ASP A 134 -31.29 -6.54 -4.75
CA ASP A 134 -31.43 -7.42 -3.57
C ASP A 134 -30.75 -8.78 -3.78
N TYR A 135 -30.86 -9.37 -4.97
CA TYR A 135 -30.13 -10.58 -5.34
C TYR A 135 -28.62 -10.39 -5.19
N LEU A 136 -28.08 -9.34 -5.81
CA LEU A 136 -26.65 -9.03 -5.77
C LEU A 136 -26.18 -8.76 -4.34
N VAL A 137 -26.94 -8.01 -3.55
CA VAL A 137 -26.61 -7.77 -2.14
C VAL A 137 -26.54 -9.07 -1.35
N GLU A 138 -27.49 -9.99 -1.55
CA GLU A 138 -27.47 -11.30 -0.90
C GLU A 138 -26.27 -12.14 -1.36
N ARG A 139 -25.96 -12.13 -2.66
CA ARG A 139 -24.80 -12.85 -3.22
C ARG A 139 -23.49 -12.30 -2.69
N LEU A 140 -23.29 -10.98 -2.75
CA LEU A 140 -22.09 -10.31 -2.26
C LEU A 140 -21.88 -10.53 -0.75
N GLY A 141 -22.96 -10.56 0.04
CA GLY A 141 -22.88 -10.84 1.48
C GLY A 141 -22.40 -12.26 1.81
N LYS A 142 -22.45 -13.20 0.87
CA LYS A 142 -21.94 -14.58 1.03
C LYS A 142 -20.47 -14.73 0.66
N ILE A 143 -19.88 -13.74 -0.01
CA ILE A 143 -18.46 -13.76 -0.42
C ILE A 143 -17.60 -13.46 0.81
N HIS A 144 -16.62 -14.31 1.10
CA HIS A 144 -15.82 -14.24 2.32
C HIS A 144 -15.22 -12.84 2.54
N GLU A 145 -14.61 -12.28 1.51
CA GLU A 145 -13.91 -11.00 1.52
C GLU A 145 -14.85 -9.80 1.71
N LEU A 146 -16.15 -9.95 1.42
CA LEU A 146 -17.17 -8.89 1.48
C LEU A 146 -18.21 -9.13 2.59
N SER A 147 -18.23 -10.31 3.20
CA SER A 147 -19.25 -10.76 4.16
C SER A 147 -19.40 -9.87 5.40
N THR A 148 -18.35 -9.13 5.76
CA THR A 148 -18.34 -8.21 6.92
C THR A 148 -18.84 -6.80 6.59
N LEU A 149 -19.12 -6.52 5.30
CA LEU A 149 -19.54 -5.20 4.87
C LEU A 149 -20.99 -4.90 5.28
N PRO A 150 -21.28 -3.66 5.70
CA PRO A 150 -22.65 -3.22 5.92
C PRO A 150 -23.50 -3.34 4.65
N ARG A 151 -24.80 -3.64 4.81
CA ARG A 151 -25.75 -3.77 3.68
C ARG A 151 -25.75 -2.57 2.73
N HIS A 152 -25.63 -1.34 3.25
CA HIS A 152 -25.61 -0.14 2.41
C HIS A 152 -24.35 -0.08 1.51
N THR A 153 -23.20 -0.57 1.99
CA THR A 153 -21.98 -0.67 1.18
C THR A 153 -22.13 -1.76 0.11
N LEU A 154 -22.72 -2.90 0.47
CA LEU A 154 -23.04 -3.96 -0.51
C LEU A 154 -24.00 -3.47 -1.60
N GLN A 155 -25.00 -2.64 -1.24
CA GLN A 155 -25.90 -2.00 -2.19
C GLN A 155 -25.17 -1.02 -3.11
N ALA A 156 -24.21 -0.25 -2.59
CA ALA A 156 -23.40 0.66 -3.41
C ALA A 156 -22.53 -0.10 -4.42
N ILE A 157 -22.02 -1.28 -4.05
CA ILE A 157 -21.30 -2.17 -4.95
C ILE A 157 -22.24 -2.77 -5.99
N ALA A 158 -23.34 -3.39 -5.58
CA ALA A 158 -24.31 -4.05 -6.45
C ALA A 158 -24.77 -3.16 -7.62
N ARG A 159 -25.07 -1.88 -7.34
CA ARG A 159 -25.53 -0.90 -8.34
C ARG A 159 -24.50 -0.53 -9.39
N GLN A 160 -23.22 -0.80 -9.15
CA GLN A 160 -22.13 -0.50 -10.07
C GLN A 160 -21.51 -1.77 -10.69
N LEU A 161 -22.05 -2.95 -10.39
CA LEU A 161 -21.64 -4.18 -11.04
C LEU A 161 -22.28 -4.30 -12.41
N GLN A 162 -21.45 -4.67 -13.39
CA GLN A 162 -21.90 -4.99 -14.75
C GLN A 162 -21.68 -6.48 -15.03
N PRO A 163 -22.68 -7.20 -15.58
CA PRO A 163 -22.50 -8.59 -15.95
C PRO A 163 -21.61 -8.68 -17.20
N ARG A 164 -20.74 -9.67 -17.25
CA ARG A 164 -19.91 -9.98 -18.43
C ARG A 164 -19.84 -11.48 -18.64
N ILE A 165 -20.24 -11.92 -19.83
CA ILE A 165 -20.08 -13.31 -20.26
C ILE A 165 -18.70 -13.44 -20.90
N VAL A 166 -17.93 -14.44 -20.48
CA VAL A 166 -16.56 -14.69 -20.93
C VAL A 166 -16.47 -16.12 -21.43
N ARG A 167 -16.00 -16.31 -22.66
CA ARG A 167 -15.85 -17.65 -23.22
C ARG A 167 -14.61 -18.35 -22.73
N ALA A 168 -14.65 -19.68 -22.77
CA ALA A 168 -13.50 -20.54 -22.53
C ALA A 168 -12.25 -20.03 -23.28
N GLN A 169 -11.10 -20.08 -22.59
CA GLN A 169 -9.79 -19.62 -23.05
C GLN A 169 -9.65 -18.12 -23.31
N THR A 170 -10.66 -17.30 -22.96
CA THR A 170 -10.57 -15.85 -23.07
C THR A 170 -9.98 -15.24 -21.80
N PRO A 171 -8.90 -14.43 -21.88
CA PRO A 171 -8.37 -13.73 -20.72
C PRO A 171 -9.25 -12.55 -20.32
N ILE A 172 -9.49 -12.38 -19.02
CA ILE A 172 -10.18 -11.19 -18.47
C ILE A 172 -9.21 -10.06 -18.14
N HIS A 173 -7.95 -10.41 -17.85
CA HIS A 173 -6.81 -9.50 -17.76
C HIS A 173 -5.51 -10.28 -17.99
N ARG A 174 -4.43 -9.57 -18.33
CA ARG A 174 -3.09 -10.17 -18.47
C ARG A 174 -2.14 -9.68 -17.39
N GLY A 175 -1.22 -10.56 -17.01
CA GLY A 175 -0.12 -10.19 -16.12
C GLY A 175 0.68 -9.03 -16.72
N GLY A 176 0.97 -8.01 -15.91
CA GLY A 176 1.68 -6.79 -16.31
C GLY A 176 0.79 -5.66 -16.83
N GLU A 177 -0.50 -5.89 -17.08
CA GLU A 177 -1.45 -4.82 -17.40
C GLU A 177 -1.83 -4.04 -16.14
N MET A 178 -2.01 -2.72 -16.27
CA MET A 178 -2.55 -1.88 -15.18
C MET A 178 -3.97 -2.33 -14.81
N PRO A 179 -4.36 -2.20 -13.54
CA PRO A 179 -5.66 -2.67 -13.08
C PRO A 179 -6.78 -1.87 -13.76
N SER A 180 -7.80 -2.58 -14.19
CA SER A 180 -8.96 -2.02 -14.90
C SER A 180 -10.27 -2.29 -14.17
N ALA A 181 -10.32 -3.38 -13.40
CA ALA A 181 -11.51 -3.81 -12.68
C ALA A 181 -11.19 -4.86 -11.61
N LEU A 182 -12.16 -5.10 -10.74
CA LEU A 182 -12.30 -6.27 -9.90
C LEU A 182 -13.40 -7.14 -10.49
N PHE A 183 -13.18 -8.45 -10.49
CA PHE A 183 -14.10 -9.42 -11.08
C PHE A 183 -14.63 -10.36 -10.01
N ILE A 184 -15.93 -10.60 -10.01
CA ILE A 184 -16.59 -11.55 -9.11
C ILE A 184 -17.17 -12.66 -9.97
N VAL A 185 -16.74 -13.90 -9.73
CA VAL A 185 -17.21 -15.05 -10.52
C VAL A 185 -18.62 -15.42 -10.07
N GLU A 186 -19.61 -15.28 -10.96
CA GLU A 186 -20.98 -15.72 -10.70
C GLU A 186 -21.15 -17.20 -11.05
N HIS A 187 -20.69 -17.57 -12.25
CA HIS A 187 -20.70 -18.94 -12.76
C HIS A 187 -19.43 -19.23 -13.57
N GLY A 188 -18.93 -20.46 -13.48
CA GLY A 188 -17.77 -20.94 -14.23
C GLY A 188 -16.47 -20.97 -13.42
N VAL A 189 -15.36 -21.23 -14.11
CA VAL A 189 -14.02 -21.37 -13.51
C VAL A 189 -13.00 -20.54 -14.26
N PHE A 190 -12.14 -19.84 -13.52
CA PHE A 190 -11.02 -19.08 -14.04
C PHE A 190 -9.68 -19.65 -13.55
N GLU A 191 -8.74 -19.79 -14.47
CA GLU A 191 -7.34 -20.12 -14.19
C GLU A 191 -6.52 -18.85 -14.05
N LEU A 192 -5.97 -18.60 -12.88
CA LEU A 192 -4.92 -17.59 -12.67
C LEU A 192 -3.59 -18.22 -13.01
N ARG A 193 -3.06 -17.83 -14.17
CA ARG A 193 -1.80 -18.32 -14.71
C ARG A 193 -0.68 -17.34 -14.34
N PRO A 194 0.28 -17.76 -13.50
CA PRO A 194 1.40 -16.92 -13.13
C PRO A 194 2.33 -16.66 -14.32
N ASP A 195 3.20 -15.67 -14.18
CA ASP A 195 4.26 -15.41 -15.17
C ASP A 195 5.16 -16.67 -15.28
N PRO A 196 5.27 -17.30 -16.47
CA PRO A 196 6.05 -18.54 -16.66
C PRO A 196 7.54 -18.37 -16.38
N TYR A 197 8.04 -17.12 -16.33
CA TYR A 197 9.42 -16.83 -15.96
C TYR A 197 9.63 -16.73 -14.44
N ILE A 198 8.58 -16.89 -13.62
CA ILE A 198 8.66 -16.96 -12.16
C ILE A 198 8.52 -18.43 -11.74
N PRO A 199 9.61 -19.14 -11.41
CA PRO A 199 9.54 -20.53 -10.99
C PRO A 199 8.83 -20.67 -9.63
N GLY A 200 8.12 -21.78 -9.43
CA GLY A 200 7.44 -22.10 -8.16
C GLY A 200 6.05 -21.48 -7.97
N GLN A 201 5.53 -20.76 -8.96
CA GLN A 201 4.12 -20.36 -8.99
C GLN A 201 3.33 -21.35 -9.85
N GLU A 202 2.30 -21.96 -9.26
CA GLU A 202 1.39 -22.87 -9.93
C GLU A 202 0.11 -22.15 -10.35
N THR A 203 -0.52 -22.62 -11.41
CA THR A 203 -1.84 -22.15 -11.83
C THR A 203 -2.87 -22.47 -10.74
N GLN A 204 -3.69 -21.47 -10.40
CA GLN A 204 -4.74 -21.60 -9.41
C GLN A 204 -6.12 -21.46 -10.06
N ASN A 205 -7.09 -22.23 -9.58
CA ASN A 205 -8.46 -22.21 -10.08
C ASN A 205 -9.37 -21.43 -9.12
N TYR A 206 -10.16 -20.53 -9.69
CA TYR A 206 -11.10 -19.67 -8.98
C TYR A 206 -12.49 -19.90 -9.56
N GLY A 207 -13.40 -20.41 -8.72
CA GLY A 207 -14.79 -20.72 -9.11
C GLY A 207 -15.78 -19.70 -8.56
N GLU A 208 -17.06 -20.07 -8.55
CA GLU A 208 -18.17 -19.23 -8.08
C GLU A 208 -17.92 -18.58 -6.70
N GLY A 209 -18.25 -17.30 -6.60
CA GLY A 209 -18.05 -16.48 -5.39
C GLY A 209 -16.63 -15.95 -5.20
N SER A 210 -15.68 -16.34 -6.05
CA SER A 210 -14.30 -15.86 -5.96
C SER A 210 -14.16 -14.43 -6.47
N ILE A 211 -13.26 -13.67 -5.84
CA ILE A 211 -12.84 -12.34 -6.29
C ILE A 211 -11.47 -12.42 -6.99
N ILE A 212 -11.38 -11.84 -8.19
CA ILE A 212 -10.16 -11.78 -8.99
C ILE A 212 -9.79 -10.31 -9.23
N GLY A 213 -8.48 -10.01 -9.21
CA GLY A 213 -7.96 -8.67 -9.54
C GLY A 213 -7.99 -7.63 -8.40
N ALA A 214 -8.58 -7.96 -7.24
CA ALA A 214 -8.71 -7.03 -6.12
C ALA A 214 -7.38 -6.45 -5.63
N MET A 215 -6.32 -7.26 -5.54
CA MET A 215 -5.01 -6.79 -5.06
C MET A 215 -4.46 -5.67 -5.95
N ALA A 216 -4.59 -5.81 -7.27
CA ALA A 216 -4.09 -4.84 -8.22
C ALA A 216 -4.74 -3.45 -8.02
N LEU A 217 -6.06 -3.40 -7.78
CA LEU A 217 -6.78 -2.16 -7.42
C LEU A 217 -6.40 -1.60 -6.05
N LEU A 218 -6.19 -2.45 -5.05
CA LEU A 218 -5.82 -2.01 -3.71
C LEU A 218 -4.45 -1.34 -3.69
N THR A 219 -3.50 -1.92 -4.41
CA THR A 219 -2.10 -1.51 -4.42
C THR A 219 -1.76 -0.53 -5.55
N ASN A 220 -2.68 -0.33 -6.51
CA ASN A 220 -2.44 0.38 -7.76
C ASN A 220 -1.21 -0.15 -8.52
N LYS A 221 -1.16 -1.47 -8.66
CA LYS A 221 -0.08 -2.19 -9.34
C LYS A 221 -0.64 -2.99 -10.50
N PRO A 222 0.21 -3.30 -11.51
CA PRO A 222 -0.20 -4.22 -12.56
C PRO A 222 -0.70 -5.56 -12.00
N TYR A 223 -1.57 -6.23 -12.74
CA TYR A 223 -1.96 -7.60 -12.40
C TYR A 223 -0.72 -8.50 -12.37
N ASN A 224 -0.57 -9.32 -11.33
CA ASN A 224 0.57 -10.23 -11.21
C ASN A 224 0.46 -11.44 -12.14
N GLU A 225 -0.77 -11.85 -12.44
CA GLU A 225 -1.10 -13.09 -13.14
C GLU A 225 -2.05 -12.82 -14.30
N THR A 226 -2.11 -13.74 -15.26
CA THR A 226 -3.10 -13.72 -16.34
C THR A 226 -4.29 -14.58 -15.94
N ALA A 227 -5.47 -13.97 -15.77
CA ALA A 227 -6.69 -14.72 -15.47
C ALA A 227 -7.40 -15.09 -16.78
N VAL A 228 -7.63 -16.38 -16.99
CA VAL A 228 -8.25 -16.94 -18.21
C VAL A 228 -9.46 -17.79 -17.83
N ALA A 229 -10.58 -17.62 -18.52
CA ALA A 229 -11.72 -18.51 -18.33
C ALA A 229 -11.36 -19.94 -18.76
N ALA A 230 -11.53 -20.93 -17.90
CA ALA A 230 -11.34 -22.34 -18.26
C ALA A 230 -12.49 -22.85 -19.14
N GLU A 231 -13.70 -22.34 -18.87
CA GLU A 231 -14.95 -22.65 -19.54
C GLU A 231 -15.78 -21.37 -19.79
N ASP A 232 -16.89 -21.49 -20.52
CA ASP A 232 -17.82 -20.37 -20.69
C ASP A 232 -18.39 -19.96 -19.32
N SER A 233 -18.18 -18.70 -18.94
CA SER A 233 -18.34 -18.21 -17.58
C SER A 233 -19.11 -16.88 -17.54
N LEU A 234 -19.76 -16.58 -16.42
CA LEU A 234 -20.41 -15.30 -16.13
C LEU A 234 -19.71 -14.66 -14.93
N LEU A 235 -19.37 -13.38 -15.06
CA LEU A 235 -18.78 -12.61 -13.97
C LEU A 235 -19.46 -11.25 -13.81
N TRP A 236 -19.34 -10.68 -12.63
CA TRP A 236 -19.64 -9.28 -12.37
C TRP A 236 -18.35 -8.46 -12.39
N VAL A 237 -18.35 -7.39 -13.16
CA VAL A 237 -17.25 -6.43 -13.28
C VAL A 237 -17.55 -5.23 -12.40
N LEU A 238 -16.62 -4.90 -11.51
CA LEU A 238 -16.54 -3.59 -10.86
C LEU A 238 -15.36 -2.83 -11.44
N SER A 239 -15.60 -1.80 -12.25
CA SER A 239 -14.52 -1.02 -12.87
C SER A 239 -13.65 -0.32 -11.83
N GLU A 240 -12.42 0.04 -12.21
CA GLU A 240 -11.53 0.84 -11.35
C GLU A 240 -12.19 2.15 -10.92
N GLU A 241 -12.83 2.86 -11.84
CA GLU A 241 -13.54 4.12 -11.55
C GLU A 241 -14.65 3.91 -10.52
N SER A 242 -15.47 2.88 -10.71
CA SER A 242 -16.53 2.51 -9.78
C SER A 242 -15.97 2.12 -8.41
N PHE A 243 -14.88 1.37 -8.36
CA PHE A 243 -14.20 1.01 -7.13
C PHE A 243 -13.69 2.24 -6.37
N GLN A 244 -13.05 3.18 -7.06
CA GLN A 244 -12.56 4.43 -6.48
C GLN A 244 -13.74 5.29 -5.96
N SER A 245 -14.81 5.41 -6.75
CA SER A 245 -16.04 6.13 -6.39
C SER A 245 -16.70 5.55 -5.13
N ILE A 246 -16.87 4.23 -5.06
CA ILE A 246 -17.41 3.56 -3.87
C ILE A 246 -16.49 3.77 -2.68
N ASN A 247 -15.18 3.60 -2.84
CA ASN A 247 -14.23 3.72 -1.73
C ASN A 247 -14.19 5.15 -1.14
N SER A 248 -14.46 6.18 -1.94
CA SER A 248 -14.55 7.57 -1.47
C SER A 248 -15.72 7.81 -0.50
N THR A 249 -16.82 7.07 -0.67
CA THR A 249 -18.05 7.19 0.13
C THR A 249 -18.18 6.08 1.18
N ASN A 250 -17.54 4.94 0.94
CA ASN A 250 -17.62 3.72 1.73
C ASN A 250 -16.20 3.13 1.93
N PRO A 251 -15.35 3.73 2.79
CA PRO A 251 -13.99 3.25 3.04
C PRO A 251 -13.93 1.86 3.68
N GLY A 252 -15.07 1.30 4.08
CA GLY A 252 -15.19 -0.09 4.54
C GLY A 252 -14.82 -1.12 3.48
N LEU A 253 -15.06 -0.83 2.19
CA LEU A 253 -14.73 -1.74 1.10
C LEU A 253 -13.23 -2.06 1.05
N ARG A 254 -12.39 -1.01 1.01
CA ARG A 254 -10.93 -1.17 0.99
C ARG A 254 -10.41 -1.86 2.24
N ARG A 255 -11.01 -1.62 3.41
CA ARG A 255 -10.68 -2.31 4.68
C ARG A 255 -11.00 -3.79 4.64
N SER A 256 -12.19 -4.16 4.18
CA SER A 256 -12.60 -5.57 4.07
C SER A 256 -11.71 -6.33 3.08
N LEU A 257 -11.48 -5.76 1.90
CA LEU A 257 -10.61 -6.39 0.90
C LEU A 257 -9.14 -6.44 1.35
N GLY A 258 -8.58 -5.37 1.92
CA GLY A 258 -7.20 -5.35 2.40
C GLY A 258 -6.91 -6.38 3.50
N ARG A 259 -7.91 -6.67 4.35
CA ARG A 259 -7.79 -7.69 5.39
C ARG A 259 -7.80 -9.12 4.84
N ASN A 260 -8.64 -9.35 3.83
CA ASN A 260 -8.99 -10.71 3.40
C ASN A 260 -8.30 -11.14 2.10
N VAL A 261 -7.80 -10.20 1.28
CA VAL A 261 -7.11 -10.49 0.02
C VAL A 261 -5.60 -10.47 0.22
N ARG A 262 -4.94 -11.52 -0.27
CA ARG A 262 -3.48 -11.65 -0.32
C ARG A 262 -3.06 -12.10 -1.72
N ALA A 263 -1.87 -11.74 -2.14
CA ALA A 263 -1.31 -12.19 -3.42
C ALA A 263 0.15 -12.60 -3.26
N LYS A 264 0.65 -13.47 -4.12
CA LYS A 264 2.11 -13.69 -4.23
C LYS A 264 2.77 -12.44 -4.81
N LEU A 265 4.04 -12.20 -4.48
CA LEU A 265 4.81 -11.11 -5.09
C LEU A 265 4.99 -11.34 -6.59
N GLY A 266 4.82 -10.27 -7.37
CA GLY A 266 5.17 -10.25 -8.80
C GLY A 266 6.69 -10.22 -9.01
N LYS A 267 7.14 -10.42 -10.25
CA LYS A 267 8.58 -10.48 -10.61
C LYS A 267 9.38 -9.25 -10.19
N ALA A 268 8.81 -8.06 -10.40
CA ALA A 268 9.45 -6.79 -10.02
C ALA A 268 9.61 -6.69 -8.50
N ASP A 269 8.55 -7.03 -7.75
CA ASP A 269 8.56 -7.01 -6.28
C ASP A 269 9.54 -8.04 -5.71
N GLN A 270 9.60 -9.26 -6.26
CA GLN A 270 10.58 -10.26 -5.83
C GLN A 270 12.01 -9.77 -6.06
N SER A 271 12.28 -9.13 -7.20
CA SER A 271 13.62 -8.58 -7.49
C SER A 271 14.00 -7.47 -6.50
N GLN A 272 13.04 -6.60 -6.15
CA GLN A 272 13.24 -5.57 -5.12
C GLN A 272 13.39 -6.18 -3.73
N ALA A 273 12.63 -7.22 -3.40
CA ALA A 273 12.75 -7.93 -2.14
C ALA A 273 14.14 -8.56 -1.98
N VAL A 274 14.67 -9.23 -3.02
CA VAL A 274 16.04 -9.78 -2.99
C VAL A 274 17.08 -8.69 -2.75
N LEU A 275 16.98 -7.55 -3.45
CA LEU A 275 17.90 -6.42 -3.26
C LEU A 275 17.85 -5.92 -1.81
N ARG A 276 16.66 -5.69 -1.26
CA ARG A 276 16.48 -5.21 0.12
C ARG A 276 16.99 -6.22 1.14
N LEU A 277 16.66 -7.50 0.98
CA LEU A 277 17.15 -8.56 1.86
C LEU A 277 18.69 -8.59 1.85
N SER A 278 19.33 -8.47 0.67
CA SER A 278 20.80 -8.50 0.58
C SER A 278 21.49 -7.34 1.31
N GLN A 279 20.79 -6.23 1.54
CA GLN A 279 21.30 -5.06 2.27
C GLN A 279 21.09 -5.17 3.78
N MET A 280 20.29 -6.13 4.25
CA MET A 280 20.05 -6.30 5.68
C MET A 280 21.22 -7.04 6.33
N PRO A 281 21.76 -6.54 7.46
CA PRO A 281 22.85 -7.22 8.17
C PRO A 281 22.53 -8.69 8.49
N LEU A 282 21.26 -8.98 8.82
CA LEU A 282 20.77 -10.33 9.10
C LEU A 282 20.91 -11.30 7.91
N PHE A 283 20.86 -10.80 6.67
CA PHE A 283 20.84 -11.62 5.45
C PHE A 283 22.01 -11.31 4.50
N ALA A 284 22.98 -10.49 4.91
CA ALA A 284 24.08 -10.03 4.07
C ALA A 284 24.97 -11.19 3.55
N GLU A 285 25.14 -12.25 4.35
CA GLU A 285 25.91 -13.45 3.94
C GLU A 285 25.05 -14.53 3.25
N VAL A 286 23.75 -14.30 3.09
CA VAL A 286 22.87 -15.30 2.48
C VAL A 286 23.02 -15.28 0.96
N PRO A 287 23.29 -16.43 0.30
CA PRO A 287 23.47 -16.47 -1.14
C PRO A 287 22.23 -15.96 -1.91
N PRO A 288 22.41 -15.28 -3.06
CA PRO A 288 21.30 -14.71 -3.84
C PRO A 288 20.18 -15.70 -4.18
N GLN A 289 20.52 -16.97 -4.43
CA GLN A 289 19.53 -18.02 -4.70
C GLN A 289 18.64 -18.32 -3.49
N SER A 290 19.19 -18.25 -2.28
CA SER A 290 18.43 -18.43 -1.04
C SER A 290 17.58 -17.18 -0.73
N LEU A 291 18.09 -15.98 -1.03
CA LEU A 291 17.29 -14.75 -0.97
C LEU A 291 16.12 -14.77 -1.94
N GLN A 292 16.34 -15.28 -3.16
CA GLN A 292 15.26 -15.47 -4.14
C GLN A 292 14.19 -16.44 -3.63
N ALA A 293 14.59 -17.53 -2.97
CA ALA A 293 13.65 -18.47 -2.35
C ALA A 293 12.82 -17.81 -1.24
N ILE A 294 13.43 -16.92 -0.43
CA ILE A 294 12.70 -16.10 0.55
C ILE A 294 11.68 -15.20 -0.16
N ALA A 295 12.10 -14.44 -1.17
CA ALA A 295 11.23 -13.52 -1.90
C ALA A 295 10.04 -14.24 -2.57
N GLN A 296 10.22 -15.49 -3.01
CA GLN A 296 9.14 -16.32 -3.59
C GLN A 296 8.10 -16.78 -2.57
N ARG A 297 8.46 -16.88 -1.28
CA ARG A 297 7.55 -17.24 -0.18
C ARG A 297 6.83 -16.02 0.43
N MET A 298 7.28 -14.81 0.12
CA MET A 298 6.60 -13.62 0.60
C MET A 298 5.21 -13.47 -0.03
N VAL A 299 4.27 -12.90 0.72
CA VAL A 299 2.96 -12.48 0.23
C VAL A 299 2.79 -10.97 0.33
N LEU A 300 2.14 -10.40 -0.67
CA LEU A 300 1.72 -9.00 -0.71
C LEU A 300 0.36 -8.87 -0.03
N GLN A 301 0.27 -7.94 0.92
CA GLN A 301 -0.99 -7.56 1.54
C GLN A 301 -1.10 -6.03 1.67
N HIS A 302 -2.31 -5.52 1.49
CA HIS A 302 -2.61 -4.09 1.59
C HIS A 302 -3.29 -3.76 2.92
N PHE A 303 -2.75 -2.77 3.64
CA PHE A 303 -3.31 -2.24 4.89
C PHE A 303 -3.78 -0.80 4.68
N PRO A 304 -5.10 -0.53 4.77
CA PRO A 304 -5.61 0.83 4.72
C PRO A 304 -5.20 1.67 5.93
N ALA A 305 -5.23 2.99 5.76
CA ALA A 305 -4.95 3.91 6.87
C ALA A 305 -5.85 3.63 8.09
N GLY A 306 -5.24 3.57 9.27
CA GLY A 306 -5.87 3.27 10.56
C GLY A 306 -6.03 1.78 10.87
N GLU A 307 -5.75 0.87 9.93
CA GLU A 307 -5.83 -0.56 10.21
C GLU A 307 -4.58 -1.05 10.96
N ARG A 308 -4.80 -1.97 11.91
CA ARG A 308 -3.73 -2.61 12.68
C ARG A 308 -3.24 -3.84 11.94
N VAL A 309 -1.92 -3.98 11.85
CA VAL A 309 -1.23 -5.14 11.29
C VAL A 309 -1.22 -6.28 12.31
N TYR A 310 -0.85 -5.96 13.56
CA TYR A 310 -0.93 -6.85 14.71
C TYR A 310 -1.12 -6.05 15.98
N ARG A 311 -1.47 -6.75 17.07
CA ARG A 311 -1.60 -6.16 18.40
C ARG A 311 -0.57 -6.67 19.38
N ILE A 312 -0.29 -5.87 20.40
CA ILE A 312 0.48 -6.30 21.56
C ILE A 312 -0.13 -7.57 22.17
N GLY A 313 0.71 -8.53 22.55
CA GLY A 313 0.28 -9.82 23.09
C GLY A 313 -0.09 -10.88 22.06
N GLU A 314 -0.24 -10.54 20.78
CA GLU A 314 -0.43 -11.54 19.73
C GLU A 314 0.86 -12.35 19.49
N ALA A 315 0.73 -13.52 18.86
CA ALA A 315 1.90 -14.33 18.51
C ALA A 315 2.72 -13.66 17.39
N GLY A 316 4.04 -13.74 17.48
CA GLY A 316 4.96 -13.31 16.43
C GLY A 316 5.13 -14.35 15.33
N ASP A 317 4.21 -14.41 14.37
CA ASP A 317 4.22 -15.42 13.31
C ASP A 317 4.68 -14.92 11.95
N ALA A 318 5.09 -13.65 11.83
CA ALA A 318 5.56 -13.06 10.58
C ALA A 318 6.49 -11.86 10.79
N ILE A 319 7.39 -11.66 9.81
CA ILE A 319 8.13 -10.41 9.60
C ILE A 319 7.52 -9.65 8.42
N TYR A 320 7.49 -8.32 8.52
CA TYR A 320 6.86 -7.43 7.56
C TYR A 320 7.89 -6.48 6.96
N PHE A 321 7.88 -6.35 5.64
CA PHE A 321 8.70 -5.40 4.89
C PHE A 321 7.80 -4.36 4.27
N LEU A 322 8.08 -3.08 4.52
CA LEU A 322 7.29 -1.99 3.97
C LEU A 322 7.72 -1.72 2.54
N GLU A 323 6.85 -2.02 1.60
CA GLU A 323 7.03 -1.56 0.24
C GLU A 323 6.84 -0.05 0.14
N ASN A 324 5.67 0.42 0.57
CA ASN A 324 5.25 1.82 0.59
C ASN A 324 4.29 2.05 1.76
N GLY A 325 4.05 3.31 2.10
CA GLY A 325 3.25 3.68 3.25
C GLY A 325 4.09 3.92 4.50
N GLU A 326 3.46 3.79 5.66
CA GLU A 326 4.08 4.05 6.96
C GLU A 326 3.35 3.28 8.05
N ILE A 327 4.12 2.63 8.93
CA ILE A 327 3.63 1.92 10.12
C ILE A 327 4.11 2.67 11.35
N GLU A 328 3.18 2.93 12.26
CA GLU A 328 3.44 3.41 13.62
C GLU A 328 3.43 2.22 14.57
N LEU A 329 4.48 2.11 15.38
CA LEU A 329 4.63 1.12 16.44
C LEU A 329 4.38 1.79 17.79
N THR A 330 3.39 1.33 18.54
CA THR A 330 3.02 1.91 19.84
C THR A 330 2.98 0.87 20.95
N GLU A 331 3.29 1.28 22.17
CA GLU A 331 3.19 0.43 23.36
C GLU A 331 2.46 1.18 24.46
N GLU A 332 1.57 0.48 25.16
CA GLU A 332 0.91 1.00 26.34
C GLU A 332 1.82 0.78 27.56
N ASN A 333 2.24 1.87 28.21
CA ASN A 333 3.06 1.77 29.41
C ASN A 333 2.23 1.33 30.63
N SER A 334 2.91 1.08 31.76
CA SER A 334 2.30 0.66 33.02
C SER A 334 1.23 1.61 33.59
N ASN A 335 1.15 2.85 33.09
CA ASN A 335 0.15 3.85 33.49
C ASN A 335 -1.04 3.93 32.51
N GLY A 336 -1.12 3.04 31.52
CA GLY A 336 -2.16 3.02 30.50
C GLY A 336 -2.01 4.08 29.41
N VAL A 337 -0.82 4.70 29.29
CA VAL A 337 -0.55 5.71 28.27
C VAL A 337 0.09 5.04 27.07
N VAL A 338 -0.52 5.21 25.90
CA VAL A 338 0.02 4.77 24.61
C VAL A 338 1.17 5.68 24.21
N VAL A 339 2.36 5.10 24.04
CA VAL A 339 3.60 5.79 23.65
C VAL A 339 4.04 5.27 22.27
N GLU A 340 4.41 6.18 21.38
CA GLU A 340 5.02 5.84 20.09
C GLU A 340 6.46 5.34 20.32
N LYS A 341 6.76 4.10 19.92
CA LYS A 341 8.11 3.53 19.99
C LYS A 341 8.91 3.84 18.73
N ALA A 342 8.26 3.79 17.56
CA ALA A 342 8.88 4.03 16.28
C ALA A 342 7.86 4.29 15.17
N ARG A 343 8.33 4.95 14.11
CA ARG A 343 7.71 4.94 12.78
C ARG A 343 8.63 4.23 11.79
N VAL A 344 8.04 3.39 10.97
CA VAL A 344 8.72 2.65 9.91
C VAL A 344 8.14 3.13 8.59
N GLY A 345 9.00 3.64 7.71
CA GLY A 345 8.64 4.09 6.36
C GLY A 345 9.01 3.06 5.29
N ALA A 346 8.74 3.42 4.03
CA ALA A 346 9.10 2.62 2.86
C ALA A 346 10.57 2.15 2.89
N GLY A 347 10.80 0.87 2.58
CA GLY A 347 12.12 0.24 2.65
C GLY A 347 12.47 -0.34 4.02
N GLY A 348 11.79 0.07 5.09
CA GLY A 348 11.95 -0.50 6.42
C GLY A 348 11.27 -1.86 6.59
N PHE A 349 11.52 -2.48 7.74
CA PHE A 349 10.87 -3.72 8.17
C PHE A 349 10.56 -3.67 9.67
N PHE A 350 9.66 -4.53 10.14
CA PHE A 350 9.28 -4.62 11.55
C PHE A 350 8.72 -6.00 11.90
N GLY A 351 8.55 -6.23 13.20
CA GLY A 351 7.97 -7.46 13.74
C GLY A 351 8.90 -8.67 13.72
N GLU A 352 10.17 -8.47 13.38
CA GLU A 352 11.21 -9.50 13.33
C GLU A 352 11.58 -10.02 14.72
N MET A 353 11.43 -9.19 15.75
CA MET A 353 11.80 -9.55 17.13
C MET A 353 11.04 -10.78 17.61
N SER A 354 9.70 -10.73 17.57
CA SER A 354 8.84 -11.83 17.98
C SER A 354 9.06 -13.09 17.13
N LEU A 355 9.37 -12.94 15.83
CA LEU A 355 9.63 -14.06 14.92
C LEU A 355 10.89 -14.87 15.32
N LEU A 356 11.94 -14.14 15.71
CA LEU A 356 13.27 -14.68 15.99
C LEU A 356 13.42 -15.16 17.43
N THR A 357 12.89 -14.40 18.40
CA THR A 357 12.99 -14.75 19.82
C THR A 357 11.89 -15.70 20.29
N GLY A 358 10.80 -15.83 19.51
CA GLY A 358 9.63 -16.61 19.90
C GLY A 358 8.77 -15.95 20.98
N VAL A 359 9.07 -14.71 21.36
CA VAL A 359 8.28 -13.91 22.30
C VAL A 359 7.05 -13.34 21.58
N ILE A 360 5.97 -13.08 22.32
CA ILE A 360 4.77 -12.38 21.83
C ILE A 360 5.10 -10.96 21.30
N ARG A 361 4.17 -10.34 20.56
CA ARG A 361 4.29 -8.94 20.12
C ARG A 361 4.37 -8.02 21.33
N THR A 362 5.34 -7.12 21.35
CA THR A 362 5.59 -6.15 22.44
C THR A 362 5.06 -4.75 22.14
N GLU A 363 4.46 -4.55 20.97
CA GLU A 363 3.89 -3.30 20.53
C GLU A 363 2.67 -3.57 19.62
N ASP A 364 1.80 -2.58 19.45
CA ASP A 364 0.81 -2.50 18.37
C ASP A 364 1.49 -1.97 17.11
N ALA A 365 1.13 -2.52 15.95
CA ALA A 365 1.56 -1.99 14.65
C ALA A 365 0.35 -1.48 13.86
N THR A 366 0.31 -0.18 13.57
CA THR A 366 -0.82 0.47 12.88
C THR A 366 -0.36 1.18 11.61
N ALA A 367 -1.07 0.98 10.50
CA ALA A 367 -0.81 1.72 9.26
C ALA A 367 -1.33 3.15 9.39
N THR A 368 -0.45 4.16 9.29
CA THR A 368 -0.85 5.57 9.42
C THR A 368 -1.41 6.13 8.11
N ARG A 369 -1.08 5.47 7.00
CA ARG A 369 -1.60 5.71 5.65
C ARG A 369 -1.79 4.38 4.92
N ASN A 370 -2.39 4.41 3.74
CA ASN A 370 -2.47 3.23 2.87
C ASN A 370 -1.06 2.64 2.65
N THR A 371 -0.86 1.40 3.07
CA THR A 371 0.47 0.76 3.20
C THR A 371 0.44 -0.62 2.55
N ASN A 372 1.45 -0.91 1.73
CA ASN A 372 1.67 -2.24 1.17
C ASN A 372 2.80 -2.94 1.92
N LEU A 373 2.54 -4.15 2.38
CA LEU A 373 3.50 -4.98 3.10
C LEU A 373 3.82 -6.24 2.31
N TRP A 374 5.11 -6.60 2.26
CA TRP A 374 5.53 -7.96 1.95
C TRP A 374 5.68 -8.72 3.27
N ILE A 375 5.02 -9.86 3.38
CA ILE A 375 4.92 -10.63 4.62
C ILE A 375 5.60 -11.97 4.39
N LEU A 376 6.54 -12.31 5.27
CA LEU A 376 7.12 -13.65 5.34
C LEU A 376 6.68 -14.30 6.65
N TYR A 377 5.88 -15.36 6.56
CA TYR A 377 5.42 -16.11 7.72
C TYR A 377 6.52 -17.01 8.29
N LYS A 378 6.42 -17.29 9.59
CA LYS A 378 7.33 -18.16 10.32
C LYS A 378 7.35 -19.57 9.74
N ALA A 379 6.18 -20.13 9.42
CA ALA A 379 6.09 -21.46 8.84
C ALA A 379 6.86 -21.56 7.51
N ASP A 380 6.73 -20.54 6.65
CA ASP A 380 7.47 -20.47 5.40
C ASP A 380 8.98 -20.27 5.62
N LEU A 381 9.37 -19.44 6.59
CA LEU A 381 10.77 -19.25 6.94
C LEU A 381 11.40 -20.53 7.49
N ASP A 382 10.69 -21.24 8.37
CA ASP A 382 11.14 -22.49 8.98
C ASP A 382 11.35 -23.56 7.88
N ASP A 383 10.39 -23.72 6.95
CA ASP A 383 10.54 -24.58 5.76
C ASP A 383 11.77 -24.20 4.91
N LEU A 384 11.98 -22.91 4.70
CA LEU A 384 13.12 -22.40 3.94
C LEU A 384 14.45 -22.70 4.65
N THR A 385 14.52 -22.69 5.98
CA THR A 385 15.76 -23.03 6.70
C THR A 385 16.18 -24.48 6.49
N VAL A 386 15.22 -25.39 6.32
CA VAL A 386 15.48 -26.81 6.01
C VAL A 386 16.06 -26.96 4.61
N GLN A 387 15.50 -26.23 3.64
CA GLN A 387 15.91 -26.29 2.24
C GLN A 387 17.20 -25.51 1.94
N HIS A 388 17.45 -24.44 2.70
CA HIS A 388 18.57 -23.52 2.53
C HIS A 388 19.27 -23.28 3.87
N PRO A 389 20.24 -24.14 4.26
CA PRO A 389 20.93 -24.04 5.55
C PRO A 389 21.63 -22.69 5.81
N ALA A 390 22.00 -21.96 4.75
CA ALA A 390 22.57 -20.62 4.86
C ALA A 390 21.62 -19.62 5.54
N ILE A 391 20.30 -19.77 5.32
CA ILE A 391 19.29 -18.94 5.99
C ILE A 391 19.31 -19.24 7.49
N GLY A 392 19.25 -20.51 7.89
CA GLY A 392 19.29 -20.91 9.30
C GLY A 392 20.56 -20.44 10.03
N LYS A 393 21.72 -20.51 9.36
CA LYS A 393 22.98 -19.97 9.86
C LYS A 393 22.89 -18.45 10.10
N ALA A 394 22.40 -17.71 9.11
CA ALA A 394 22.28 -16.25 9.19
C ALA A 394 21.32 -15.81 10.31
N LEU A 395 20.19 -16.49 10.46
CA LEU A 395 19.25 -16.27 11.58
C LEU A 395 19.90 -16.56 12.93
N SER A 396 20.63 -17.67 13.05
CA SER A 396 21.32 -18.05 14.29
C SER A 396 22.41 -17.05 14.68
N GLN A 397 23.18 -16.56 13.70
CA GLN A 397 24.19 -15.53 13.91
C GLN A 397 23.55 -14.19 14.31
N GLY A 398 22.49 -13.76 13.62
CA GLY A 398 21.78 -12.53 13.96
C GLY A 398 21.13 -12.58 15.35
N LEU A 399 20.60 -13.74 15.75
CA LEU A 399 20.11 -13.99 17.11
C LEU A 399 21.25 -13.95 18.13
N ALA A 400 22.37 -14.60 17.85
CA ALA A 400 23.53 -14.59 18.73
C ALA A 400 24.07 -13.17 18.95
N THR A 401 24.17 -12.36 17.89
CA THR A 401 24.56 -10.94 18.00
C THR A 401 23.58 -10.18 18.89
N ARG A 402 22.27 -10.35 18.69
CA ARG A 402 21.23 -9.64 19.48
C ARG A 402 21.12 -10.11 20.92
N LEU A 403 21.38 -11.39 21.21
CA LEU A 403 21.41 -11.93 22.57
C LEU A 403 22.76 -11.64 23.27
N SER A 404 23.80 -11.31 22.51
CA SER A 404 25.11 -10.89 23.02
C SER A 404 25.21 -9.37 23.22
N GLU A 405 24.34 -8.60 22.59
CA GLU A 405 24.09 -7.20 22.94
C GLU A 405 23.29 -7.16 24.25
N PRO A 406 23.87 -6.69 25.37
CA PRO A 406 23.10 -6.46 26.57
C PRO A 406 22.01 -5.44 26.24
N GLU A 407 20.74 -5.69 26.62
CA GLU A 407 19.78 -4.59 26.70
C GLU A 407 20.41 -3.51 27.60
N PRO A 408 20.61 -2.28 27.12
CA PRO A 408 21.21 -1.24 27.95
C PRO A 408 20.33 -1.06 29.19
N GLN A 409 20.87 -1.40 30.37
CA GLN A 409 20.16 -1.19 31.62
C GLN A 409 19.97 0.32 31.83
N GLU A 410 19.04 0.75 32.70
CA GLU A 410 18.84 2.19 32.95
C GLU A 410 20.14 2.90 33.41
N ASP A 411 21.08 2.17 34.04
CA ASP A 411 22.41 2.64 34.41
C ASP A 411 23.33 2.86 33.18
N ASP A 412 23.18 2.08 32.10
CA ASP A 412 23.97 2.23 30.87
C ASP A 412 23.61 3.49 30.08
N LEU A 413 22.39 4.02 30.24
CA LEU A 413 21.94 5.25 29.61
C LEU A 413 22.43 6.49 30.37
N ALA A 414 22.69 6.36 31.67
CA ALA A 414 23.15 7.47 32.50
C ALA A 414 24.52 8.00 32.02
N ARG A 415 25.47 7.12 31.67
CA ARG A 415 26.79 7.50 31.15
C ARG A 415 26.71 8.30 29.84
N PHE A 416 25.77 7.98 28.94
CA PHE A 416 25.64 8.72 27.69
C PHE A 416 25.10 10.14 27.90
N ARG A 417 24.46 10.42 29.04
CA ARG A 417 24.04 11.79 29.39
C ARG A 417 25.18 12.68 29.85
N GLU A 418 26.35 12.11 30.16
CA GLU A 418 27.56 12.88 30.46
C GLU A 418 28.08 13.60 29.21
N PHE A 419 27.76 13.08 28.02
CA PHE A 419 28.06 13.75 26.76
C PHE A 419 27.10 14.92 26.54
N GLY A 420 27.64 16.14 26.45
CA GLY A 420 26.85 17.37 26.38
C GLY A 420 25.84 17.44 25.22
N ILE A 421 26.12 16.76 24.09
CA ILE A 421 25.19 16.67 22.95
C ILE A 421 23.98 15.77 23.26
N LEU A 422 24.13 14.80 24.17
CA LEU A 422 23.15 13.78 24.50
C LEU A 422 22.45 14.00 25.86
N ALA A 423 22.93 14.95 26.67
CA ALA A 423 22.48 15.19 28.04
C ALA A 423 20.96 15.40 28.22
N ASP A 424 20.35 16.18 27.32
CA ASP A 424 18.93 16.57 27.41
C ASP A 424 17.98 15.63 26.63
N LEU A 425 18.47 14.47 26.18
CA LEU A 425 17.66 13.53 25.42
C LEU A 425 16.73 12.71 26.32
N SER A 426 15.52 12.44 25.81
CA SER A 426 14.61 11.52 26.48
C SER A 426 15.26 10.12 26.55
N PRO A 427 14.98 9.30 27.57
CA PRO A 427 15.51 7.93 27.64
C PRO A 427 15.21 7.10 26.38
N ALA A 428 14.08 7.36 25.72
CA ALA A 428 13.71 6.71 24.47
C ALA A 428 14.61 7.17 23.31
N ASP A 429 14.81 8.47 23.13
CA ASP A 429 15.69 9.00 22.08
C ASP A 429 17.13 8.56 22.30
N LEU A 430 17.59 8.58 23.56
CA LEU A 430 18.93 8.16 23.92
C LEU A 430 19.15 6.69 23.59
N ARG A 431 18.21 5.79 23.92
CA ARG A 431 18.25 4.38 23.52
C ARG A 431 18.31 4.17 22.02
N GLN A 432 17.64 5.00 21.23
CA GLN A 432 17.66 4.89 19.78
C GLN A 432 18.99 5.41 19.21
N ILE A 433 19.50 6.52 19.73
CA ILE A 433 20.74 7.14 19.27
C ILE A 433 21.96 6.26 19.61
N THR A 434 21.97 5.60 20.78
CA THR A 434 23.05 4.69 21.17
C THR A 434 23.22 3.51 20.21
N ARG A 435 22.19 3.15 19.42
CA ARG A 435 22.29 2.08 18.41
C ARG A 435 23.14 2.46 17.20
N TYR A 436 23.37 3.75 17.00
CA TYR A 436 24.24 4.28 15.94
C TYR A 436 25.69 4.46 16.42
N LEU A 437 25.94 4.29 17.73
CA LEU A 437 27.26 4.45 18.31
C LEU A 437 28.04 3.14 18.23
N ARG A 438 29.28 3.22 17.73
CA ARG A 438 30.20 2.08 17.68
C ARG A 438 31.32 2.26 18.71
N PRO A 439 31.55 1.27 19.59
CA PRO A 439 32.64 1.35 20.56
C PRO A 439 33.98 1.15 19.85
N MET A 440 34.95 2.02 20.16
CA MET A 440 36.31 1.96 19.63
C MET A 440 37.33 2.17 20.74
N ARG A 441 38.48 1.50 20.63
CA ARG A 441 39.57 1.59 21.61
C ARG A 441 40.88 1.90 20.91
N TYR A 442 41.61 2.86 21.47
CA TYR A 442 42.92 3.31 21.02
C TYR A 442 43.93 3.15 22.16
N ARG A 443 45.14 2.73 21.86
CA ARG A 443 46.25 2.64 22.84
C ARG A 443 46.98 3.96 22.94
N ALA A 444 47.65 4.19 24.07
CA ALA A 444 48.51 5.36 24.25
C ALA A 444 49.49 5.54 23.07
N GLY A 445 49.51 6.73 22.49
CA GLY A 445 50.31 7.10 21.32
C GLY A 445 49.62 6.86 19.97
N GLU A 446 48.47 6.20 19.90
CA GLU A 446 47.72 6.03 18.66
C GLU A 446 46.96 7.30 18.27
N THR A 447 46.99 7.63 16.97
CA THR A 447 46.27 8.78 16.42
C THR A 447 44.83 8.37 16.09
N LEU A 448 43.86 9.13 16.61
CA LEU A 448 42.43 8.91 16.33
C LEU A 448 42.05 9.48 14.97
N TYR A 449 42.47 10.72 14.69
CA TYR A 449 42.42 11.32 13.36
C TYR A 449 43.51 12.38 13.21
N GLU A 450 43.90 12.64 11.97
CA GLU A 450 44.91 13.64 11.62
C GLU A 450 44.26 14.90 11.06
N ILE A 451 44.98 16.01 11.18
CA ILE A 451 44.65 17.24 10.49
C ILE A 451 44.57 17.01 8.96
N ASP A 452 43.70 17.74 8.28
CA ASP A 452 43.39 17.58 6.85
C ASP A 452 42.74 16.24 6.45
N SER A 453 42.53 15.30 7.38
CA SER A 453 41.81 14.06 7.09
C SER A 453 40.29 14.32 6.91
N PRO A 454 39.58 13.49 6.12
CA PRO A 454 38.16 13.70 5.85
C PRO A 454 37.31 13.68 7.12
N ALA A 455 36.28 14.54 7.18
CA ALA A 455 35.29 14.50 8.24
C ALA A 455 34.46 13.21 8.14
N ASP A 456 34.84 12.19 8.90
CA ASP A 456 34.36 10.82 8.79
C ASP A 456 33.49 10.38 9.98
N ALA A 457 33.77 10.89 11.19
CA ALA A 457 32.98 10.61 12.37
C ALA A 457 32.99 11.72 13.44
N LEU A 458 31.99 11.63 14.33
CA LEU A 458 31.92 12.32 15.62
C LEU A 458 32.32 11.35 16.73
N TYR A 459 33.06 11.82 17.73
CA TYR A 459 33.62 10.97 18.79
C TYR A 459 33.20 11.44 20.18
N PHE A 460 32.83 10.49 21.04
CA PHE A 460 32.49 10.70 22.45
C PHE A 460 33.51 9.96 23.32
N LEU A 461 34.29 10.68 24.12
CA LEU A 461 35.37 10.10 24.91
C LEU A 461 34.81 9.51 26.22
N GLU A 462 34.79 8.19 26.36
CA GLU A 462 34.26 7.51 27.54
C GLU A 462 35.34 7.32 28.62
N ASN A 463 36.53 6.84 28.24
CA ASN A 463 37.64 6.61 29.18
C ASN A 463 38.96 7.08 28.58
N GLY A 464 39.90 7.48 29.45
CA GLY A 464 41.25 7.88 29.06
C GLY A 464 41.40 9.38 28.80
N GLN A 465 42.56 9.77 28.28
CA GLN A 465 42.86 11.15 27.88
C GLN A 465 43.46 11.16 26.49
N ALA A 466 43.07 12.16 25.70
CA ALA A 466 43.66 12.42 24.40
C ALA A 466 44.13 13.88 24.32
N TYR A 467 45.21 14.08 23.58
CA TYR A 467 45.77 15.39 23.31
C TYR A 467 45.34 15.84 21.92
N VAL A 468 44.81 17.06 21.84
CA VAL A 468 44.35 17.69 20.60
C VAL A 468 45.32 18.80 20.21
N GLN A 469 45.75 18.79 18.95
CA GLN A 469 46.63 19.81 18.38
C GLN A 469 45.97 20.46 17.15
N SER A 470 45.72 21.77 17.22
CA SER A 470 45.05 22.56 16.17
C SER A 470 46.04 23.21 15.18
N TYR A 471 45.56 23.67 14.02
CA TYR A 471 46.35 24.39 13.00
C TYR A 471 47.11 25.61 13.53
N ASP A 472 46.55 26.31 14.51
CA ASP A 472 47.12 27.52 15.11
C ASP A 472 48.24 27.23 16.12
N GLY A 473 48.63 25.97 16.27
CA GLY A 473 49.64 25.52 17.23
C GLY A 473 49.12 25.44 18.67
N ASN A 474 47.84 25.75 18.90
CA ASN A 474 47.23 25.56 20.20
C ASN A 474 47.02 24.08 20.46
N SER A 475 47.14 23.73 21.72
CA SER A 475 46.93 22.38 22.20
C SER A 475 46.20 22.35 23.52
N TRP A 476 45.37 21.33 23.68
CA TRP A 476 44.64 21.09 24.90
C TRP A 476 44.39 19.59 25.05
N MET A 477 44.02 19.20 26.26
CA MET A 477 43.71 17.82 26.60
C MET A 477 42.19 17.67 26.67
N ILE A 478 41.68 16.54 26.18
CA ILE A 478 40.29 16.13 26.30
C ILE A 478 40.21 14.85 27.13
N GLY A 479 39.12 14.69 27.87
CA GLY A 479 38.90 13.59 28.80
C GLY A 479 37.46 13.08 28.80
N PRO A 480 37.11 12.20 29.77
CA PRO A 480 35.80 11.56 29.81
C PRO A 480 34.64 12.56 29.81
N GLY A 481 33.62 12.30 28.98
CA GLY A 481 32.48 13.18 28.76
C GLY A 481 32.67 14.20 27.64
N ASP A 482 33.90 14.39 27.13
CA ASP A 482 34.14 15.29 26.02
C ASP A 482 33.65 14.72 24.68
N THR A 483 33.16 15.62 23.84
CA THR A 483 32.79 15.32 22.45
C THR A 483 33.68 16.13 21.50
N PHE A 484 34.23 15.47 20.50
CA PHE A 484 35.21 16.01 19.55
C PHE A 484 35.01 15.48 18.12
N GLY A 485 35.59 16.18 17.13
CA GLY A 485 35.37 15.92 15.70
C GLY A 485 34.09 16.57 15.14
N GLU A 486 33.27 17.19 15.98
CA GLU A 486 31.96 17.76 15.61
C GLU A 486 32.07 18.89 14.59
N ARG A 487 33.16 19.65 14.65
CA ARG A 487 33.38 20.81 13.76
C ARG A 487 33.48 20.37 12.30
N ALA A 488 34.27 19.33 12.04
CA ALA A 488 34.51 18.82 10.70
C ALA A 488 33.22 18.25 10.08
N ILE A 489 32.44 17.52 10.89
CA ILE A 489 31.15 16.96 10.47
C ILE A 489 30.13 18.06 10.15
N LEU A 490 30.03 19.09 10.99
CA LEU A 490 29.05 20.17 10.84
C LEU A 490 29.41 21.21 9.77
N SER A 491 30.69 21.56 9.62
CA SER A 491 31.13 22.49 8.57
C SER A 491 31.25 21.80 7.21
N GLY A 492 31.36 20.47 7.19
CA GLY A 492 31.67 19.71 5.99
C GLY A 492 33.12 19.85 5.52
N GLU A 493 33.97 20.50 6.30
CA GLU A 493 35.40 20.69 6.03
C GLU A 493 36.24 19.54 6.66
N PRO A 494 37.46 19.28 6.18
CA PRO A 494 38.39 18.32 6.81
C PRO A 494 38.67 18.63 8.28
N HIS A 495 39.19 17.64 9.02
CA HIS A 495 39.57 17.79 10.42
C HIS A 495 40.60 18.91 10.61
N SER A 496 40.32 19.83 11.53
CA SER A 496 41.16 21.01 11.79
C SER A 496 42.17 20.84 12.93
N SER A 497 42.31 19.61 13.39
CA SER A 497 43.22 19.23 14.46
C SER A 497 43.65 17.78 14.28
N THR A 498 44.77 17.41 14.89
CA THR A 498 45.16 16.01 15.10
C THR A 498 44.82 15.63 16.53
N VAL A 499 44.26 14.45 16.75
CA VAL A 499 43.97 13.91 18.08
C VAL A 499 44.76 12.63 18.29
N VAL A 500 45.57 12.61 19.36
CA VAL A 500 46.43 11.48 19.72
C VAL A 500 46.08 11.04 21.13
N ALA A 501 45.93 9.73 21.32
CA ALA A 501 45.70 9.13 22.63
C ALA A 501 46.92 9.36 23.55
N ASP A 502 46.72 10.00 24.71
CA ASP A 502 47.76 10.18 25.73
C ASP A 502 47.82 8.96 26.66
N SER A 503 46.67 8.35 26.95
CA SER A 503 46.52 7.05 27.61
C SER A 503 45.84 6.04 26.68
N ASP A 504 45.54 4.83 27.16
CA ASP A 504 44.50 4.02 26.51
C ASP A 504 43.18 4.82 26.55
N VAL A 505 42.51 4.96 25.40
CA VAL A 505 41.27 5.72 25.23
C VAL A 505 40.17 4.82 24.69
N ASP A 506 39.01 4.82 25.35
CA ASP A 506 37.79 4.21 24.85
C ASP A 506 36.85 5.33 24.37
N VAL A 507 36.36 5.23 23.13
CA VAL A 507 35.45 6.22 22.52
C VAL A 507 34.23 5.54 21.93
N TRP A 508 33.11 6.26 21.92
CA TRP A 508 31.98 5.95 21.04
C TRP A 508 32.10 6.77 19.77
N MET A 509 32.04 6.10 18.62
CA MET A 509 32.14 6.70 17.30
C MET A 509 30.75 6.73 16.65
N LEU A 510 30.36 7.88 16.12
CA LEU A 510 29.18 8.07 15.29
C LEU A 510 29.63 8.47 13.89
N GLU A 511 29.48 7.57 12.91
CA GLU A 511 29.89 7.82 11.53
C GLU A 511 29.08 8.98 10.91
N LYS A 512 29.67 9.72 9.96
CA LYS A 512 29.03 10.88 9.33
C LYS A 512 27.66 10.55 8.72
N SER A 513 27.52 9.42 8.03
CA SER A 513 26.24 9.00 7.46
C SER A 513 25.17 8.74 8.51
N ASP A 514 25.56 8.21 9.67
CA ASP A 514 24.65 7.97 10.78
C ASP A 514 24.34 9.27 11.55
N PHE A 515 25.31 10.18 11.66
CA PHE A 515 25.12 11.53 12.20
C PHE A 515 24.05 12.31 11.42
N ASP A 516 24.09 12.28 10.09
CA ASP A 516 23.11 12.95 9.23
C ASP A 516 21.69 12.41 9.48
N VAL A 517 21.56 11.09 9.66
CA VAL A 517 20.30 10.43 10.02
C VAL A 517 19.84 10.85 11.42
N VAL A 518 20.74 10.84 12.41
CA VAL A 518 20.43 11.19 13.80
C VAL A 518 19.99 12.64 13.93
N VAL A 519 20.69 13.59 13.31
CA VAL A 519 20.35 15.02 13.38
C VAL A 519 19.03 15.32 12.67
N THR A 520 18.74 14.63 11.56
CA THR A 520 17.47 14.78 10.83
C THR A 520 16.28 14.21 11.60
N ARG A 521 16.48 13.05 12.24
CA ARG A 521 15.41 12.32 12.94
C ARG A 521 15.18 12.83 14.37
N TYR A 522 16.21 13.36 15.03
CA TYR A 522 16.16 13.84 16.42
C TYR A 522 16.63 15.30 16.51
N PRO A 523 15.76 16.29 16.22
CA PRO A 523 16.11 17.71 16.21
C PRO A 523 16.68 18.25 17.54
N SER A 524 16.40 17.58 18.66
CA SER A 524 16.98 17.86 19.98
C SER A 524 18.52 17.76 19.98
N VAL A 525 19.09 16.83 19.21
CA VAL A 525 20.54 16.69 19.03
C VAL A 525 21.13 17.94 18.35
N ALA A 526 20.48 18.42 17.28
CA ALA A 526 20.89 19.64 16.57
C ALA A 526 20.88 20.88 17.48
N LEU A 527 19.84 20.99 18.33
CA LEU A 527 19.72 22.07 19.31
C LEU A 527 20.81 21.98 20.38
N ASN A 528 21.12 20.78 20.87
CA ASN A 528 22.18 20.59 21.87
C ASN A 528 23.56 20.92 21.31
N ILE A 529 23.84 20.53 20.06
CA ILE A 529 25.03 20.95 19.32
C ILE A 529 25.11 22.49 19.27
N THR A 530 24.03 23.16 18.86
CA THR A 530 23.98 24.63 18.75
C THR A 530 24.25 25.31 20.09
N ARG A 531 23.69 24.79 21.18
CA ARG A 531 23.94 25.28 22.55
C ARG A 531 25.37 25.03 23.01
N MET A 532 25.93 23.87 22.71
CA MET A 532 27.31 23.52 23.02
C MET A 532 28.29 24.49 22.36
N PHE A 533 28.08 24.79 21.07
CA PHE A 533 28.88 25.79 20.34
C PHE A 533 28.75 27.19 20.93
N SER A 534 27.53 27.60 21.27
CA SER A 534 27.28 28.91 21.86
C SER A 534 28.02 29.07 23.20
N ARG A 535 28.03 28.03 24.05
CA ARG A 535 28.80 28.01 25.31
C ARG A 535 30.32 28.03 25.08
N ARG A 536 30.83 27.25 24.11
CA ARG A 536 32.25 27.24 23.76
C ARG A 536 32.71 28.60 23.20
N MET A 537 31.91 29.24 22.33
CA MET A 537 32.19 30.59 21.83
C MET A 537 32.16 31.65 22.95
N SER A 538 31.15 31.62 23.84
CA SER A 538 31.08 32.57 24.96
C SER A 538 32.26 32.43 25.93
N ASN A 539 32.78 31.21 26.14
CA ASN A 539 33.96 30.98 26.98
C ASN A 539 35.27 31.42 26.30
N GLN A 540 35.35 31.39 24.97
CA GLN A 540 36.52 31.88 24.21
C GLN A 540 36.63 33.41 24.24
N TYR A 541 35.53 34.14 24.42
CA TYR A 541 35.51 35.60 24.61
C TYR A 541 35.72 36.07 26.06
N ALA A 542 35.71 35.17 27.05
CA ALA A 542 35.93 35.52 28.46
C ALA A 542 37.42 35.71 28.83
N MET A 543 38.35 35.47 27.90
CA MET A 543 39.81 35.62 28.08
C MET A 543 40.44 36.75 27.23
N VAL A 544 39.68 37.80 26.89
CA VAL A 544 40.30 39.05 26.39
C VAL A 544 40.36 40.04 27.57
N PRO A 545 41.55 40.38 28.11
CA PRO A 545 41.66 41.46 29.09
C PRO A 545 41.13 42.75 28.46
N SER A 546 40.19 43.40 29.13
CA SER A 546 39.65 44.69 28.74
C SER A 546 40.79 45.68 28.47
N ALA A 547 41.02 46.05 27.22
CA ALA A 547 41.77 47.24 26.89
C ALA A 547 40.97 48.44 27.40
N GLN A 548 41.44 49.07 28.48
CA GLN A 548 40.88 50.31 29.00
C GLN A 548 40.92 51.38 27.90
N PRO A 549 39.81 52.07 27.60
CA PRO A 549 39.88 53.26 26.78
C PRO A 549 40.59 54.36 27.57
N ALA A 550 41.60 54.99 26.94
CA ALA A 550 42.28 56.15 27.49
C ALA A 550 41.25 57.24 27.83
N ARG A 551 41.15 57.59 29.12
CA ARG A 551 40.43 58.78 29.57
C ARG A 551 41.24 60.00 29.16
N TYR A 552 40.67 60.81 28.30
CA TYR A 552 40.99 62.24 28.23
C TYR A 552 40.59 62.87 29.57
N ASP A 553 41.55 63.52 30.22
CA ASP A 553 41.42 64.18 31.51
C ASP A 553 41.07 65.66 31.27
N ASP A 554 39.77 65.98 31.28
CA ASP A 554 39.26 67.36 31.28
C ASP A 554 38.57 67.64 32.62
N ALA A 555 39.36 67.87 33.68
CA ALA A 555 38.99 68.70 34.83
C ALA A 555 40.18 68.88 35.82
N GLN A 556 41.25 69.55 35.38
CA GLN A 556 42.11 70.33 36.29
C GLN A 556 42.33 71.75 35.76
N TYR A 557 41.21 72.46 35.61
CA TYR A 557 41.10 73.92 35.77
C TYR A 557 39.91 74.09 36.71
N GLU A 558 40.08 74.08 38.03
CA GLU A 558 40.28 75.25 38.90
C GLU A 558 40.03 74.69 40.32
N GLN A 559 40.85 74.81 41.38
CA GLN A 559 41.53 75.97 41.94
C GLN A 559 42.50 75.47 43.02
N GLN A 560 43.79 75.68 42.82
CA GLN A 560 44.60 76.36 43.83
C GLN A 560 45.41 77.43 43.09
N ARG A 561 44.96 78.67 43.25
CA ARG A 561 45.81 79.85 43.15
C ARG A 561 46.99 79.67 44.11
N GLY A 562 48.19 79.70 43.53
CA GLY A 562 49.47 80.00 44.15
C GLY A 562 50.31 80.67 43.10
#